data_AF-A0A1X0WWJ7-F1
#
_entry.id   AF-A0A1X0WWJ7-F1
#
_cell.length_a   1.000
_cell.length_b   1.000
_cell.length_c   1.000
_cell.angle_alpha   90.00
_cell.angle_beta   90.00
_cell.angle_gamma   90.00
#
_symmetry.space_group_name_H-M   'P 1'
#
loop_
_entity.id
_entity.type
_entity.pdbx_description
1 polymer ?
#
loop_
_entity_poly.entity_id
_entity_poly.type
_entity_poly.pdbx_seq_one_letter_code
_entity_poly.pdbx_strand_id
1 'polypeptide(L)'
;MKTKIFTLSIASLAILSLLVACGPKEQASTQPSAQQSSTQQESSSSAATSASQPQASSSQDTTAAAQPTNIDGTYTGKDENDQITLVVTGKTGTWTEVEADGDKEIKQVTFEPENQRVIIGDDVKIYAVNGNQMIIDDMDREAADRVVLTKQ
;
A
#
# COMPACT_ATOMS: atom_id res chain seq x y z
N MET A 1 33.51 3.11 35.93
CA MET A 1 32.65 3.75 34.91
C MET A 1 31.34 4.13 35.59
N LYS A 2 30.86 5.37 35.44
CA LYS A 2 29.70 5.92 36.16
C LYS A 2 28.39 5.36 35.56
N THR A 3 27.56 4.74 36.38
CA THR A 3 26.16 4.39 36.06
C THR A 3 25.28 5.63 36.23
N LYS A 4 24.56 6.03 35.17
CA LYS A 4 23.52 7.06 35.23
C LYS A 4 22.16 6.37 35.09
N ILE A 5 21.32 6.55 36.11
CA ILE A 5 19.98 6.00 36.22
C ILE A 5 19.04 7.06 35.64
N PHE A 6 18.36 6.74 34.54
CA PHE A 6 17.35 7.62 33.95
C PHE A 6 15.99 7.32 34.57
N THR A 7 15.44 8.29 35.28
CA THR A 7 14.10 8.23 35.87
C THR A 7 13.05 8.39 34.78
N LEU A 8 12.20 7.37 34.68
CA LEU A 8 11.08 7.22 33.78
C LEU A 8 9.95 8.21 34.14
N SER A 9 9.59 9.11 33.22
CA SER A 9 8.42 10.00 33.36
C SER A 9 7.30 9.48 32.46
N ILE A 10 6.28 8.87 33.06
CA ILE A 10 5.08 8.37 32.38
C ILE A 10 4.04 9.48 32.48
N ALA A 11 3.86 10.24 31.40
CA ALA A 11 2.78 11.22 31.32
C ALA A 11 1.47 10.50 30.97
N SER A 12 0.44 10.82 31.76
CA SER A 12 -0.86 10.16 31.86
C SER A 12 -1.67 10.11 30.56
N LEU A 13 -2.29 8.94 30.34
CA LEU A 13 -3.36 8.72 29.38
C LEU A 13 -4.64 9.46 29.83
N ALA A 14 -5.20 10.26 28.94
CA ALA A 14 -6.63 10.52 28.91
C ALA A 14 -7.03 11.01 27.53
N ILE A 15 -7.74 10.19 26.76
CA ILE A 15 -8.75 10.74 25.87
C ILE A 15 -9.94 9.79 25.73
N LEU A 16 -11.08 10.42 25.90
CA LEU A 16 -12.46 9.97 25.95
C LEU A 16 -12.93 9.52 24.56
N SER A 17 -13.73 8.46 24.49
CA SER A 17 -14.59 8.22 23.32
C SER A 17 -15.95 7.70 23.76
N LEU A 18 -16.96 8.49 23.39
CA LEU A 18 -18.37 8.35 23.71
C LEU A 18 -19.05 7.36 22.74
N LEU A 19 -20.00 6.59 23.27
CA LEU A 19 -20.94 5.71 22.55
C LEU A 19 -22.07 6.52 21.88
N VAL A 20 -22.35 6.27 20.60
CA VAL A 20 -23.69 6.36 19.94
C VAL A 20 -23.64 5.39 18.73
N ALA A 21 -24.22 4.19 18.76
CA ALA A 21 -25.64 3.79 18.65
C ALA A 21 -26.21 3.75 17.21
N CYS A 22 -26.33 2.52 16.70
CA CYS A 22 -27.49 1.86 16.07
C CYS A 22 -28.22 2.47 14.86
N GLY A 23 -28.24 1.69 13.77
CA GLY A 23 -29.49 1.36 13.06
C GLY A 23 -29.51 1.62 11.55
N PRO A 24 -29.60 0.57 10.70
CA PRO A 24 -30.05 0.71 9.32
C PRO A 24 -31.59 0.77 9.26
N LYS A 25 -32.15 1.70 8.48
CA LYS A 25 -33.57 1.68 8.11
C LYS A 25 -33.69 1.58 6.59
N GLU A 26 -34.47 0.57 6.22
CA GLU A 26 -34.93 0.17 4.89
C GLU A 26 -35.53 1.34 4.09
N GLN A 27 -35.40 1.30 2.76
CA GLN A 27 -36.59 1.42 1.92
C GLN A 27 -36.34 0.82 0.52
N ALA A 28 -37.07 -0.24 0.23
CA ALA A 28 -37.27 -0.79 -1.10
C ALA A 28 -38.01 0.20 -2.01
N SER A 29 -37.69 0.19 -3.30
CA SER A 29 -38.61 0.64 -4.36
C SER A 29 -38.31 -0.12 -5.65
N THR A 30 -39.40 -0.43 -6.33
CA THR A 30 -39.63 -1.51 -7.28
C THR A 30 -39.56 -1.06 -8.75
N GLN A 31 -38.99 -1.93 -9.58
CA GLN A 31 -39.45 -2.29 -10.95
C GLN A 31 -39.23 -1.30 -12.14
N PRO A 32 -39.40 -1.73 -13.42
CA PRO A 32 -38.29 -1.93 -14.34
C PRO A 32 -38.49 -1.14 -15.66
N SER A 33 -37.50 -1.13 -16.54
CA SER A 33 -37.75 -1.02 -17.98
C SER A 33 -36.59 -1.62 -18.78
N ALA A 34 -36.97 -2.50 -19.70
CA ALA A 34 -36.13 -3.17 -20.67
C ALA A 34 -35.58 -2.20 -21.73
N GLN A 35 -34.41 -2.51 -22.30
CA GLN A 35 -34.24 -2.55 -23.76
C GLN A 35 -32.89 -3.16 -24.19
N GLN A 36 -33.06 -4.32 -24.81
CA GLN A 36 -32.30 -5.09 -25.80
C GLN A 36 -31.32 -4.37 -26.76
N SER A 37 -30.29 -5.14 -27.19
CA SER A 37 -29.64 -5.26 -28.53
C SER A 37 -28.11 -5.08 -28.47
N SER A 38 -27.27 -6.12 -28.47
CA SER A 38 -26.87 -7.08 -29.55
C SER A 38 -25.88 -6.53 -30.58
N THR A 39 -24.67 -7.11 -30.65
CA THR A 39 -23.93 -7.64 -31.84
C THR A 39 -22.43 -7.85 -31.49
N GLN A 40 -21.93 -9.10 -31.47
CA GLN A 40 -21.20 -9.85 -32.52
C GLN A 40 -19.71 -9.41 -32.69
N GLN A 41 -18.74 -10.30 -32.35
CA GLN A 41 -17.85 -11.09 -33.26
C GLN A 41 -16.79 -10.22 -33.99
N GLU A 42 -15.53 -10.57 -34.26
CA GLU A 42 -14.68 -11.76 -34.18
C GLU A 42 -13.21 -11.31 -34.49
N SER A 43 -12.20 -12.04 -33.99
CA SER A 43 -10.94 -12.42 -34.67
C SER A 43 -9.89 -11.44 -35.25
N SER A 44 -8.67 -11.59 -34.72
CA SER A 44 -7.40 -11.94 -35.43
C SER A 44 -6.44 -10.88 -36.00
N SER A 45 -5.33 -10.71 -35.27
CA SER A 45 -3.90 -10.77 -35.68
C SER A 45 -3.29 -9.87 -36.78
N SER A 46 -2.32 -9.04 -36.38
CA SER A 46 -0.88 -9.04 -36.82
C SER A 46 -0.28 -7.64 -37.12
N ALA A 47 1.02 -7.54 -36.82
CA ALA A 47 2.05 -6.61 -37.33
C ALA A 47 2.37 -5.34 -36.53
N ALA A 48 3.67 -5.21 -36.24
CA ALA A 48 4.35 -4.19 -35.47
C ALA A 48 4.63 -2.92 -36.28
N THR A 49 4.59 -1.76 -35.62
CA THR A 49 5.40 -0.56 -35.94
C THR A 49 5.47 0.35 -34.72
N SER A 50 6.69 0.72 -34.33
CA SER A 50 7.01 1.72 -33.31
C SER A 50 6.33 3.07 -33.58
N ALA A 51 5.63 3.61 -32.59
CA ALA A 51 5.31 5.03 -32.50
C ALA A 51 5.10 5.40 -31.03
N SER A 52 5.85 6.42 -30.61
CA SER A 52 5.73 7.28 -29.43
C SER A 52 4.61 6.94 -28.46
N GLN A 53 4.99 6.47 -27.27
CA GLN A 53 4.09 6.30 -26.12
C GLN A 53 3.50 7.68 -25.75
N PRO A 54 2.19 7.91 -25.87
CA PRO A 54 1.58 9.03 -25.18
C PRO A 54 1.69 8.74 -23.69
N GLN A 55 2.43 9.60 -22.98
CA GLN A 55 2.40 9.68 -21.52
C GLN A 55 0.98 10.06 -21.14
N ALA A 56 0.14 9.04 -20.90
CA ALA A 56 -1.20 9.24 -20.44
C ALA A 56 -1.10 9.69 -18.98
N SER A 57 -1.24 11.00 -18.75
CA SER A 57 -1.79 11.51 -17.50
C SER A 57 -3.23 11.01 -17.42
N SER A 58 -3.41 9.75 -17.03
CA SER A 58 -4.71 9.22 -16.67
C SER A 58 -4.90 9.51 -15.19
N SER A 59 -5.79 10.45 -14.87
CA SER A 59 -6.51 10.43 -13.60
C SER A 59 -7.24 9.08 -13.52
N GLN A 60 -6.55 8.07 -13.02
CA GLN A 60 -7.12 6.74 -12.82
C GLN A 60 -7.99 6.81 -11.57
N ASP A 61 -9.26 7.14 -11.78
CA ASP A 61 -10.35 6.66 -10.93
C ASP A 61 -10.56 5.16 -11.24
N THR A 62 -9.49 4.37 -11.08
CA THR A 62 -9.59 2.92 -11.01
C THR A 62 -9.80 2.62 -9.55
N THR A 63 -10.96 2.04 -9.21
CA THR A 63 -11.19 1.50 -7.87
C THR A 63 -10.01 0.61 -7.49
N ALA A 64 -9.21 1.05 -6.51
CA ALA A 64 -8.01 0.33 -6.11
C ALA A 64 -8.42 -1.07 -5.63
N ALA A 65 -7.73 -2.10 -6.11
CA ALA A 65 -7.99 -3.46 -5.67
C ALA A 65 -7.51 -3.63 -4.22
N ALA A 66 -8.41 -4.08 -3.35
CA ALA A 66 -8.08 -4.34 -1.95
C ALA A 66 -6.92 -5.35 -1.83
N GLN A 67 -6.01 -5.08 -0.91
CA GLN A 67 -4.85 -5.92 -0.62
C GLN A 67 -5.15 -6.94 0.49
N PRO A 68 -4.45 -8.09 0.52
CA PRO A 68 -4.60 -9.05 1.61
C PRO A 68 -4.25 -8.43 2.96
N THR A 69 -4.98 -8.82 4.00
CA THR A 69 -4.83 -8.28 5.37
C THR A 69 -3.85 -9.06 6.23
N ASN A 70 -3.62 -10.35 5.93
CA ASN A 70 -2.64 -11.18 6.63
C ASN A 70 -1.34 -11.21 5.84
N ILE A 71 -0.50 -10.20 6.06
CA ILE A 71 0.78 -10.00 5.36
C ILE A 71 1.96 -9.95 6.34
N ASP A 72 1.76 -10.45 7.57
CA ASP A 72 2.79 -10.48 8.60
C ASP A 72 4.04 -11.21 8.13
N GLY A 73 5.21 -10.67 8.48
CA GLY A 73 6.50 -11.27 8.14
C GLY A 73 7.61 -10.26 7.99
N THR A 74 8.80 -10.77 7.72
CA THR A 74 9.98 -9.97 7.39
C THR A 74 10.21 -10.02 5.90
N TYR A 75 10.23 -8.86 5.26
CA TYR A 75 10.49 -8.68 3.84
C TYR A 75 11.81 -7.95 3.67
N THR A 76 12.60 -8.34 2.69
CA THR A 76 13.88 -7.70 2.38
C THR A 76 14.00 -7.41 0.90
N GLY A 77 14.67 -6.33 0.55
CA GLY A 77 14.98 -5.97 -0.84
C GLY A 77 15.98 -4.83 -0.88
N LYS A 78 16.04 -4.13 -2.00
CA LYS A 78 16.86 -2.93 -2.14
C LYS A 78 16.01 -1.77 -2.61
N ASP A 79 16.34 -0.60 -2.10
CA ASP A 79 15.91 0.68 -2.62
C ASP A 79 17.17 1.46 -2.97
N GLU A 80 17.31 1.83 -4.24
CA GLU A 80 18.58 2.33 -4.80
C GLU A 80 19.81 1.51 -4.36
N ASN A 81 20.64 2.05 -3.47
CA ASN A 81 21.85 1.42 -2.94
C ASN A 81 21.66 0.78 -1.55
N ASP A 82 20.54 1.05 -0.89
CA ASP A 82 20.30 0.74 0.51
C ASP A 82 19.61 -0.61 0.68
N GLN A 83 20.01 -1.33 1.73
CA GLN A 83 19.36 -2.58 2.08
C GLN A 83 18.10 -2.27 2.87
N ILE A 84 16.96 -2.70 2.33
CA ILE A 84 15.67 -2.55 3.01
C ILE A 84 15.35 -3.80 3.81
N THR A 85 14.89 -3.61 5.04
CA THR A 85 14.16 -4.61 5.83
C THR A 85 12.83 -4.02 6.30
N LEU A 86 11.74 -4.67 5.91
CA LEU A 86 10.39 -4.34 6.35
C LEU A 86 9.84 -5.47 7.21
N VAL A 87 9.57 -5.18 8.49
CA VAL A 87 8.91 -6.12 9.41
C VAL A 87 7.47 -5.73 9.57
N VAL A 88 6.54 -6.60 9.18
CA VAL A 88 5.08 -6.36 9.22
C VAL A 88 4.43 -7.16 10.33
N THR A 89 3.56 -6.52 11.10
CA THR A 89 2.69 -7.13 12.12
C THR A 89 1.32 -6.46 12.07
N GLY A 90 0.31 -7.24 11.69
CA GLY A 90 -1.04 -6.76 11.40
C GLY A 90 -1.04 -5.71 10.29
N LYS A 91 -1.57 -4.53 10.60
CA LYS A 91 -1.61 -3.37 9.68
C LYS A 91 -0.44 -2.41 9.86
N THR A 92 0.56 -2.78 10.65
CA THR A 92 1.69 -1.92 10.98
C THR A 92 3.02 -2.59 10.65
N GLY A 93 4.09 -1.82 10.63
CA GLY A 93 5.42 -2.38 10.49
C GLY A 93 6.53 -1.40 10.80
N THR A 94 7.76 -1.84 10.57
CA THR A 94 8.96 -1.02 10.65
C THR A 94 9.76 -1.22 9.38
N TRP A 95 10.07 -0.11 8.72
CA TRP A 95 10.95 -0.03 7.58
C TRP A 95 12.33 0.39 8.07
N THR A 96 13.36 -0.35 7.70
CA THR A 96 14.75 -0.05 8.03
C THR A 96 15.57 -0.01 6.75
N GLU A 97 16.12 1.16 6.47
CA GLU A 97 17.17 1.38 5.47
C GLU A 97 18.52 1.19 6.15
N VAL A 98 19.43 0.52 5.46
CA VAL A 98 20.83 0.42 5.87
C VAL A 98 21.68 0.99 4.76
N GLU A 99 22.31 2.12 5.04
CA GLU A 99 23.22 2.82 4.12
C GLU A 99 24.52 2.02 3.92
N ALA A 100 25.29 2.41 2.91
CA ALA A 100 26.56 1.74 2.56
C ALA A 100 27.60 1.76 3.69
N ASP A 101 27.56 2.75 4.59
CA ASP A 101 28.45 2.85 5.76
C ASP A 101 27.92 2.09 7.00
N GLY A 102 26.70 1.56 6.92
CA GLY A 102 26.03 0.81 7.98
C GLY A 102 25.13 1.63 8.89
N ASP A 103 25.01 2.94 8.66
CA ASP A 103 24.02 3.77 9.35
C ASP A 103 22.60 3.31 8.97
N LYS A 104 21.66 3.56 9.90
CA LYS A 104 20.30 3.05 9.80
C LYS A 104 19.28 4.16 9.96
N GLU A 105 18.42 4.30 8.98
CA GLU A 105 17.17 5.03 9.11
C GLU A 105 16.03 4.05 9.42
N ILE A 106 15.20 4.38 10.41
CA ILE A 106 14.08 3.54 10.85
C ILE A 106 12.80 4.36 10.78
N LYS A 107 11.86 3.92 9.94
CA LYS A 107 10.55 4.58 9.72
C LYS A 107 9.42 3.64 10.16
N GLN A 108 8.38 4.19 10.76
CA GLN A 108 7.16 3.44 11.08
C GLN A 108 6.34 3.21 9.82
N VAL A 109 5.62 2.09 9.75
CA VAL A 109 4.81 1.74 8.58
C VAL A 109 3.36 1.48 8.99
N THR A 110 2.41 1.99 8.20
CA THR A 110 0.98 1.67 8.32
C THR A 110 0.40 1.25 6.97
N PHE A 111 -0.38 0.18 6.95
CA PHE A 111 -1.02 -0.35 5.75
C PHE A 111 -2.53 -0.07 5.74
N GLU A 112 -3.01 0.42 4.61
CA GLU A 112 -4.42 0.61 4.29
C GLU A 112 -4.82 -0.30 3.11
N PRO A 113 -5.20 -1.56 3.39
CA PRO A 113 -5.44 -2.55 2.35
C PRO A 113 -6.58 -2.19 1.41
N GLU A 114 -7.63 -1.56 1.92
CA GLU A 114 -8.79 -1.16 1.11
C GLU A 114 -8.46 -0.07 0.09
N ASN A 115 -7.44 0.75 0.36
CA ASN A 115 -7.03 1.87 -0.49
C ASN A 115 -5.76 1.58 -1.29
N GLN A 116 -5.20 0.37 -1.16
CA GLN A 116 -3.89 0.02 -1.71
C GLN A 116 -2.79 1.02 -1.28
N ARG A 117 -2.84 1.52 -0.05
CA ARG A 117 -1.85 2.49 0.47
C ARG A 117 -0.98 1.90 1.55
N VAL A 118 0.28 2.26 1.52
CA VAL A 118 1.22 2.09 2.63
C VAL A 118 1.79 3.46 2.96
N ILE A 119 1.85 3.79 4.24
CA ILE A 119 2.49 4.99 4.74
C ILE A 119 3.80 4.57 5.39
N ILE A 120 4.94 5.11 4.94
CA ILE A 120 6.28 4.83 5.46
C ILE A 120 6.82 6.15 6.01
N GLY A 121 6.96 6.27 7.33
CA GLY A 121 7.18 7.57 7.96
C GLY A 121 5.96 8.46 7.73
N ASP A 122 6.14 9.53 6.96
CA ASP A 122 5.11 10.45 6.48
C ASP A 122 4.81 10.31 4.97
N ASP A 123 5.53 9.43 4.27
CA ASP A 123 5.37 9.22 2.83
C ASP A 123 4.25 8.25 2.50
N VAL A 124 3.32 8.68 1.64
CA VAL A 124 2.22 7.85 1.15
C VAL A 124 2.63 7.19 -0.16
N LYS A 125 2.63 5.85 -0.17
CA LYS A 125 3.02 5.01 -1.32
C LYS A 125 1.90 4.01 -1.68
N ILE A 126 1.99 3.41 -2.87
CA ILE A 126 1.12 2.32 -3.32
C ILE A 126 1.81 1.01 -2.97
N TYR A 127 1.07 0.00 -2.49
CA TYR A 127 1.64 -1.33 -2.31
C TYR A 127 0.83 -2.42 -2.98
N ALA A 128 1.50 -3.47 -3.45
CA ALA A 128 0.88 -4.66 -3.97
C ALA A 128 1.54 -5.92 -3.40
N VAL A 129 0.74 -6.87 -2.94
CA VAL A 129 1.23 -8.15 -2.41
C VAL A 129 0.91 -9.28 -3.38
N ASN A 130 1.96 -9.97 -3.84
CA ASN A 130 1.88 -11.09 -4.77
C ASN A 130 2.62 -12.30 -4.17
N GLY A 131 1.91 -13.12 -3.41
CA GLY A 131 2.50 -14.23 -2.66
C GLY A 131 3.52 -13.73 -1.65
N ASN A 132 4.79 -14.13 -1.81
CA ASN A 132 5.89 -13.69 -0.93
C ASN A 132 6.50 -12.35 -1.35
N GLN A 133 6.08 -11.76 -2.47
CA GLN A 133 6.60 -10.48 -2.93
C GLN A 133 5.69 -9.34 -2.51
N MET A 134 6.28 -8.26 -2.01
CA MET A 134 5.64 -6.97 -1.82
C MET A 134 6.30 -5.95 -2.74
N ILE A 135 5.50 -5.27 -3.55
CA ILE A 135 5.93 -4.18 -4.42
C ILE A 135 5.46 -2.88 -3.76
N ILE A 136 6.34 -1.89 -3.67
CA ILE A 136 6.03 -0.54 -3.22
C ILE A 136 6.37 0.41 -4.36
N ASP A 137 5.41 1.23 -4.75
CA ASP A 137 5.50 2.21 -5.82
C ASP A 137 5.16 3.60 -5.29
N ASP A 138 5.72 4.63 -5.89
CA ASP A 138 5.27 6.01 -5.71
C ASP A 138 3.83 6.21 -6.22
N MET A 139 3.21 7.33 -5.85
CA MET A 139 1.82 7.61 -6.21
C MET A 139 1.58 7.69 -7.72
N ASP A 140 2.59 8.11 -8.48
CA ASP A 140 2.58 8.18 -9.95
C ASP A 140 3.04 6.87 -10.62
N ARG A 141 3.50 5.89 -9.83
CA ARG A 141 4.01 4.59 -10.27
C ARG A 141 5.20 4.70 -11.22
N GLU A 142 6.09 5.67 -10.99
CA GLU A 142 7.37 5.71 -11.68
C GLU A 142 8.16 4.41 -11.41
N ALA A 143 8.54 3.72 -12.48
CA ALA A 143 9.17 2.41 -12.37
C ALA A 143 10.60 2.46 -11.82
N ALA A 144 11.25 3.62 -11.89
CA ALA A 144 12.59 3.83 -11.36
C ALA A 144 12.63 3.80 -9.83
N ASP A 145 11.55 4.25 -9.17
CA ASP A 145 11.43 4.33 -7.71
C ASP A 145 10.76 3.09 -7.10
N ARG A 146 10.54 2.04 -7.91
CA ARG A 146 9.89 0.82 -7.46
C ARG A 146 10.79 0.03 -6.53
N VAL A 147 10.30 -0.23 -5.33
CA VAL A 147 10.93 -1.15 -4.39
C VAL A 147 10.26 -2.52 -4.43
N VAL A 148 11.06 -3.57 -4.61
CA VAL A 148 10.59 -4.96 -4.58
C VAL A 148 11.18 -5.67 -3.38
N LEU A 149 10.31 -6.08 -2.46
CA LEU A 149 10.67 -6.79 -1.24
C LEU A 149 10.19 -8.25 -1.30
N THR A 150 11.01 -9.16 -0.80
CA THR A 150 10.69 -10.59 -0.73
C THR A 150 10.64 -11.04 0.72
N LYS A 151 9.55 -11.74 1.07
CA LYS A 151 9.35 -12.36 2.38
C LYS A 151 10.35 -13.49 2.60
N GLN A 152 10.99 -13.49 3.77
CA GLN A 152 11.92 -14.51 4.25
C GLN A 152 11.20 -15.67 4.94
#